data_AF-A0A7S3C1W0-F1
#
_entry.id   AF-A0A7S3C1W0-F1
#
_cell.length_a   1.000
_cell.length_b   1.000
_cell.length_c   1.000
_cell.angle_alpha   90.00
_cell.angle_beta   90.00
_cell.angle_gamma   90.00
#
_symmetry.space_group_name_H-M   'P 1'
#
loop_
_entity.id
_entity.type
_entity.pdbx_description
1 polymer ?
#
loop_
_entity_poly.entity_id
_entity_poly.type
_entity_poly.pdbx_seq_one_letter_code
_entity_poly.pdbx_strand_id
1 'polypeptide(L)'
;DYVHFQWTGSNTHNNGNPAGDGQAGDDGEGTGGTDRSNIVQIEHLTDNYPLNASRITLFDDLDAAIAFATAGAGQGVDPLLNDAPATFNFYPLRLNRTGTFHYACTRNNNFSNRGQKGTIVVKQC
;
A
#
# COMPACT_ATOMS: atom_id res chain seq x y z
N ASP A 1 -1.59 0.62 -22.33
CA ASP A 1 -0.39 1.17 -21.67
C ASP A 1 0.03 0.35 -20.47
N TYR A 2 1.23 0.60 -19.97
CA TYR A 2 1.77 -0.01 -18.75
C TYR A 2 1.92 1.04 -17.65
N VAL A 3 1.71 0.63 -16.40
CA VAL A 3 1.94 1.45 -15.22
C VAL A 3 3.03 0.80 -14.37
N HIS A 4 3.98 1.60 -13.92
CA HIS A 4 5.03 1.19 -13.00
C HIS A 4 4.72 1.73 -11.60
N PHE A 5 4.86 0.87 -10.58
CA PHE A 5 4.68 1.25 -9.19
C PHE A 5 5.96 0.97 -8.43
N GLN A 6 6.44 2.00 -7.74
CA GLN A 6 7.56 1.92 -6.83
C GLN A 6 7.30 2.79 -5.62
N TRP A 7 7.71 2.30 -4.45
CA TRP A 7 7.82 3.10 -3.25
C TRP A 7 9.06 2.72 -2.47
N THR A 8 9.54 3.67 -1.68
CA THR A 8 10.67 3.52 -0.77
C THR A 8 10.22 3.99 0.60
N GLY A 9 10.21 3.07 1.56
CA GLY A 9 10.03 3.36 2.97
C GLY A 9 11.37 3.34 3.72
N SER A 10 11.30 3.17 5.03
CA SER A 10 12.46 3.17 5.93
C SER A 10 12.39 2.04 6.94
N ASN A 11 13.55 1.51 7.35
CA ASN A 11 13.69 0.60 8.51
C ASN A 11 14.24 1.33 9.74
N THR A 12 14.65 2.58 9.56
CA THR A 12 15.39 3.35 10.55
C THR A 12 14.93 4.80 10.44
N HIS A 13 13.80 5.13 11.06
CA HIS A 13 13.48 6.50 11.44
C HIS A 13 13.82 6.73 12.91
N ASN A 14 14.38 7.89 13.24
CA ASN A 14 14.93 8.19 14.56
C ASN A 14 13.84 8.67 15.54
N ASN A 15 12.90 7.80 15.88
CA ASN A 15 11.82 8.10 16.85
C ASN A 15 12.34 8.25 18.30
N GLY A 16 13.66 8.20 18.51
CA GLY A 16 14.31 8.34 19.80
C GLY A 16 14.43 9.80 20.26
N ASN A 17 14.15 10.05 21.53
CA ASN A 17 14.32 11.36 22.15
C ASN A 17 15.82 11.72 22.30
N PRO A 18 16.25 12.98 22.10
CA PRO A 18 15.44 14.12 21.68
C PRO A 18 15.29 14.20 20.15
N ALA A 19 14.06 14.07 19.66
CA ALA A 19 13.75 14.50 18.30
C ALA A 19 13.80 16.04 18.31
N GLY A 20 14.85 16.63 17.74
CA GLY A 20 15.11 18.08 17.81
C GLY A 20 14.03 18.96 17.17
N ASP A 21 13.04 18.37 16.52
CA ASP A 21 11.87 18.98 15.89
C ASP A 21 10.53 18.64 16.57
N GLY A 22 10.57 17.88 17.68
CA GLY A 22 9.37 17.46 18.42
C GLY A 22 8.63 16.25 17.85
N GLN A 23 9.20 15.51 16.89
CA GLN A 23 8.59 14.30 16.30
C GLN A 23 9.04 12.98 16.94
N ALA A 24 9.28 12.97 18.26
CA ALA A 24 9.58 11.73 18.98
C ALA A 24 8.28 10.95 19.22
N GLY A 25 8.17 9.74 18.68
CA GLY A 25 7.01 8.85 18.88
C GLY A 25 6.67 7.99 17.67
N ASP A 26 5.88 6.95 17.88
CA ASP A 26 5.38 6.05 16.84
C ASP A 26 3.96 6.46 16.41
N ASP A 27 3.85 7.48 15.56
CA ASP A 27 2.57 8.06 15.10
C ASP A 27 2.03 7.40 13.82
N GLY A 28 2.19 6.09 13.68
CA GLY A 28 1.67 5.31 12.56
C GLY A 28 1.81 3.81 12.79
N GLU A 29 0.74 3.04 12.55
CA GLU A 29 0.68 1.59 12.72
C GLU A 29 1.95 0.83 12.32
N GLY A 30 2.33 -0.15 13.14
CA GLY A 30 3.44 -1.07 12.91
C GLY A 30 4.62 -0.84 13.85
N THR A 31 5.77 -1.45 13.53
CA THR A 31 7.01 -1.30 14.29
C THR A 31 7.51 0.14 14.21
N GLY A 32 7.85 0.71 15.36
CA GLY A 32 8.43 2.05 15.46
C GLY A 32 9.64 2.26 14.56
N GLY A 33 9.75 3.44 13.98
CA GLY A 33 10.80 3.78 13.04
C GLY A 33 10.68 3.11 11.66
N THR A 34 9.55 2.44 11.35
CA THR A 34 9.31 1.81 10.05
C THR A 34 8.27 2.55 9.23
N ASP A 35 8.62 2.82 7.97
CA ASP A 35 7.67 3.26 6.96
C ASP A 35 7.41 2.10 6.01
N ARG A 36 6.13 1.72 5.87
CA ARG A 36 5.70 0.75 4.87
C ARG A 36 4.53 1.30 4.08
N SER A 37 4.46 0.86 2.83
CA SER A 37 3.34 1.12 1.95
C SER A 37 2.96 -0.15 1.21
N ASN A 38 1.72 -0.20 0.78
CA ASN A 38 1.16 -1.27 -0.03
C ASN A 38 -0.01 -0.72 -0.83
N ILE A 39 -0.52 -1.54 -1.75
CA ILE A 39 -1.70 -1.20 -2.55
C ILE A 39 -2.69 -2.36 -2.43
N VAL A 40 -3.88 -2.06 -1.96
CA VAL A 40 -5.04 -2.95 -2.05
C VAL A 40 -6.16 -2.28 -2.83
N GLN A 41 -6.86 -3.02 -3.69
CA GLN A 41 -8.01 -2.48 -4.39
C GLN A 41 -9.19 -2.33 -3.41
N ILE A 42 -9.91 -1.22 -3.48
CA ILE A 42 -11.10 -0.91 -2.67
C ILE A 42 -12.29 -0.62 -3.61
N GLU A 43 -13.51 -0.74 -3.10
CA GLU A 43 -14.72 -0.53 -3.92
C GLU A 43 -15.02 0.95 -4.10
N HIS A 44 -14.94 1.73 -3.02
CA HIS A 44 -15.15 3.18 -3.02
C HIS A 44 -14.06 3.90 -2.22
N LEU A 45 -13.76 5.16 -2.56
CA LEU A 45 -12.79 5.99 -1.83
C LEU A 45 -13.15 6.21 -0.35
N THR A 46 -14.40 5.99 0.03
CA THR A 46 -14.87 6.03 1.41
C THR A 46 -14.48 4.77 2.20
N ASP A 47 -14.13 3.67 1.53
CA ASP A 47 -13.87 2.39 2.18
C ASP A 47 -12.44 2.32 2.73
N ASN A 48 -12.28 1.66 3.87
CA ASN A 48 -10.99 1.43 4.53
C ASN A 48 -10.63 -0.06 4.61
N TYR A 49 -11.29 -0.89 3.80
CA TYR A 49 -11.06 -2.33 3.74
C TYR A 49 -10.87 -2.76 2.28
N PRO A 50 -10.04 -3.78 2.03
CA PRO A 50 -9.82 -4.29 0.69
C PRO A 50 -11.07 -4.97 0.12
N LEU A 51 -11.20 -4.94 -1.20
CA LEU A 51 -12.13 -5.81 -1.92
C LEU A 51 -11.81 -7.28 -1.64
N ASN A 52 -12.84 -8.11 -1.66
CA ASN A 52 -12.65 -9.56 -1.65
C ASN A 52 -11.81 -9.98 -2.87
N ALA A 53 -10.89 -10.93 -2.69
CA ALA A 53 -9.98 -11.40 -3.73
C ALA A 53 -10.68 -11.78 -5.05
N SER A 54 -11.87 -12.38 -4.99
CA SER A 54 -12.66 -12.76 -6.18
C SER A 54 -13.19 -11.58 -7.00
N ARG A 55 -13.20 -10.37 -6.43
CA ARG A 55 -13.68 -9.13 -7.06
C ARG A 55 -12.54 -8.21 -7.53
N ILE A 56 -11.30 -8.53 -7.20
CA ILE A 56 -10.13 -7.74 -7.61
C ILE A 56 -9.99 -7.84 -9.13
N THR A 57 -9.89 -6.67 -9.75
CA THR A 57 -9.89 -6.53 -11.21
C THR A 57 -8.89 -5.52 -11.73
N LEU A 58 -8.31 -4.68 -10.84
CA LEU A 58 -7.23 -3.76 -11.14
C LEU A 58 -5.96 -4.49 -11.58
N PHE A 59 -5.68 -5.63 -10.95
CA PHE A 59 -4.52 -6.48 -11.26
C PHE A 59 -4.92 -7.64 -12.19
N ASP A 60 -3.94 -8.14 -12.94
CA ASP A 60 -4.15 -9.21 -13.93
C ASP A 60 -4.48 -10.55 -13.26
N ASP A 61 -3.82 -10.84 -12.15
CA ASP A 61 -4.00 -12.06 -11.36
C ASP A 61 -3.89 -11.80 -9.85
N LEU A 62 -4.17 -12.86 -9.08
CA LEU A 62 -4.14 -12.83 -7.62
C LEU A 62 -2.70 -12.71 -7.09
N ASP A 63 -1.71 -13.25 -7.78
CA ASP A 63 -0.30 -13.21 -7.33
C ASP A 63 0.23 -11.78 -7.38
N ALA A 64 -0.08 -11.03 -8.43
CA ALA A 64 0.18 -9.60 -8.52
C ALA A 64 -0.56 -8.85 -7.40
N ALA A 65 -1.85 -9.12 -7.20
CA ALA A 65 -2.62 -8.48 -6.13
C ALA A 65 -1.99 -8.73 -4.73
N ILE A 66 -1.52 -9.95 -4.47
CA ILE A 66 -0.81 -10.33 -3.25
C ILE A 66 0.52 -9.59 -3.14
N ALA A 67 1.31 -9.52 -4.22
CA ALA A 67 2.58 -8.81 -4.21
C ALA A 67 2.39 -7.32 -3.86
N PHE A 68 1.38 -6.67 -4.45
CA PHE A 68 1.02 -5.29 -4.14
C PHE A 68 0.52 -5.11 -2.71
N ALA A 69 -0.31 -6.04 -2.21
CA ALA A 69 -0.87 -6.00 -0.86
C ALA A 69 0.20 -6.21 0.22
N THR A 70 1.27 -6.94 -0.08
CA THR A 70 2.26 -7.39 0.90
C THR A 70 3.64 -6.77 0.70
N ALA A 71 3.75 -5.78 -0.19
CA ALA A 71 5.03 -5.20 -0.63
C ALA A 71 6.06 -6.27 -1.05
N GLY A 72 5.58 -7.35 -1.68
CA GLY A 72 6.38 -8.47 -2.16
C GLY A 72 6.74 -9.52 -1.11
N ALA A 73 6.32 -9.36 0.15
CA ALA A 73 6.59 -10.33 1.22
C ALA A 73 5.83 -11.66 1.02
N GLY A 74 4.70 -11.63 0.31
CA GLY A 74 3.88 -12.80 0.02
C GLY A 74 2.90 -13.14 1.15
N GLN A 75 2.33 -14.35 1.07
CA GLN A 75 1.32 -14.81 2.02
C GLN A 75 1.90 -15.01 3.43
N GLY A 76 1.08 -14.76 4.45
CA GLY A 76 1.49 -14.92 5.85
C GLY A 76 2.30 -13.74 6.41
N VAL A 77 2.44 -12.65 5.65
CA VAL A 77 2.99 -11.38 6.12
C VAL A 77 2.23 -10.90 7.36
N ASP A 78 2.95 -10.23 8.27
CA ASP A 78 2.35 -9.57 9.42
C ASP A 78 1.22 -8.62 8.99
N PRO A 79 0.07 -8.56 9.69
CA PRO A 79 -1.05 -7.69 9.30
C PRO A 79 -0.70 -6.20 9.26
N LEU A 80 0.31 -5.80 10.02
CA LEU A 80 0.87 -4.46 10.02
C LEU A 80 2.12 -4.39 9.14
N LEU A 81 2.39 -5.34 8.25
CA LEU A 81 3.53 -5.37 7.32
C LEU A 81 4.91 -5.18 8.00
N ASN A 82 5.05 -5.55 9.26
CA ASN A 82 6.29 -5.35 10.03
C ASN A 82 7.48 -6.12 9.46
N ASP A 83 7.21 -7.28 8.88
CA ASP A 83 8.17 -8.17 8.23
C ASP A 83 8.27 -7.95 6.71
N ALA A 84 7.50 -7.00 6.16
CA ALA A 84 7.59 -6.66 4.75
C ALA A 84 8.82 -5.77 4.44
N PRO A 85 9.37 -5.83 3.22
CA PRO A 85 10.43 -4.92 2.78
C PRO A 85 10.01 -3.44 2.84
N ALA A 86 10.96 -2.57 3.17
CA ALA A 86 10.76 -1.11 3.12
C ALA A 86 10.55 -0.60 1.69
N THR A 87 11.23 -1.21 0.72
CA THR A 87 11.18 -0.80 -0.69
C THR A 87 10.47 -1.87 -1.49
N PHE A 88 9.62 -1.43 -2.41
CA PHE A 88 8.98 -2.28 -3.37
C PHE A 88 9.11 -1.69 -4.77
N ASN A 89 9.48 -2.53 -5.72
CA ASN A 89 9.59 -2.18 -7.12
C ASN A 89 8.93 -3.32 -7.90
N PHE A 90 7.73 -3.09 -8.40
CA PHE A 90 7.05 -4.06 -9.25
C PHE A 90 7.40 -3.81 -10.71
N TYR A 91 7.48 -4.86 -11.51
CA TYR A 91 7.63 -4.71 -12.95
C TYR A 91 6.45 -3.92 -13.55
N PRO A 92 6.63 -3.24 -14.69
CA PRO A 92 5.52 -2.55 -15.37
C PRO A 92 4.32 -3.49 -15.55
N LEU A 93 3.20 -3.12 -14.94
CA LEU A 93 1.95 -3.86 -15.01
C LEU A 93 1.12 -3.33 -16.18
N ARG A 94 0.62 -4.23 -17.02
CA ARG A 94 -0.34 -3.87 -18.05
C ARG A 94 -1.72 -3.82 -17.41
N LEU A 95 -2.40 -2.68 -17.48
CA LEU A 95 -3.78 -2.59 -17.01
C LEU A 95 -4.73 -3.01 -18.14
N ASN A 96 -5.14 -4.28 -18.12
CA ASN A 96 -5.89 -4.91 -19.22
C ASN A 96 -7.40 -4.67 -19.19
N ARG A 97 -7.93 -4.08 -18.10
CA ARG A 97 -9.36 -3.82 -17.94
C ARG A 97 -9.64 -2.32 -17.98
N THR A 98 -10.54 -1.93 -18.86
CA THR A 98 -11.12 -0.58 -18.86
C THR A 98 -12.02 -0.41 -17.64
N GLY A 99 -11.93 0.73 -16.97
CA GLY A 99 -12.71 1.00 -15.77
C GLY A 99 -12.10 2.09 -14.89
N THR A 100 -12.79 2.36 -13.79
CA THR A 100 -12.29 3.20 -12.69
C THR A 100 -12.00 2.28 -11.51
N PHE A 101 -10.76 2.31 -11.04
CA PHE A 101 -10.28 1.46 -9.97
C PHE A 101 -9.80 2.31 -8.82
N HIS A 102 -10.30 2.05 -7.62
CA HIS A 102 -9.86 2.69 -6.41
C HIS A 102 -8.91 1.78 -5.65
N TYR A 103 -7.91 2.39 -5.01
CA TYR A 103 -6.97 1.65 -4.18
C TYR A 103 -6.61 2.45 -2.94
N ALA A 104 -6.15 1.74 -1.92
CA ALA A 104 -5.69 2.31 -0.66
C ALA A 104 -4.39 1.66 -0.20
N CYS A 105 -3.62 2.39 0.59
CA CYS A 105 -2.62 1.80 1.46
C CYS A 105 -3.27 1.45 2.80
N THR A 106 -2.96 0.26 3.31
CA THR A 106 -3.47 -0.22 4.61
C THR A 106 -2.59 0.21 5.78
N ARG A 107 -1.35 0.66 5.53
CA ARG A 107 -0.43 1.17 6.56
C ARG A 107 -0.70 2.64 6.85
N ASN A 108 -0.33 3.05 8.07
CA ASN A 108 -0.44 4.42 8.54
C ASN A 108 -1.87 5.00 8.47
N ASN A 109 -2.89 4.13 8.67
CA ASN A 109 -4.31 4.50 8.60
C ASN A 109 -5.03 4.50 9.98
N ASN A 110 -4.30 4.31 11.09
CA ASN A 110 -4.89 4.33 12.45
C ASN A 110 -5.15 5.74 13.00
N PHE A 111 -4.59 6.76 12.37
CA PHE A 111 -5.09 8.12 12.53
C PHE A 111 -6.18 8.30 11.49
N SER A 112 -7.43 8.30 11.94
CA SER A 112 -8.66 8.37 11.14
C SER A 112 -8.77 9.57 10.17
N ASN A 113 -7.75 10.44 10.11
CA ASN A 113 -7.60 11.52 9.14
C ASN A 113 -6.50 11.32 8.07
N ARG A 114 -5.73 10.21 8.09
CA ARG A 114 -4.69 9.92 7.09
C ARG A 114 -5.17 8.84 6.11
N GLY A 115 -5.83 9.26 5.04
CA GLY A 115 -6.29 8.36 3.96
C GLY A 115 -5.35 8.38 2.75
N GLN A 116 -4.41 7.43 2.68
CA GLN A 116 -3.60 7.22 1.47
C GLN A 116 -4.39 6.40 0.45
N LYS A 117 -5.15 7.10 -0.40
CA LYS A 117 -6.03 6.49 -1.40
C LYS A 117 -5.85 7.13 -2.76
N GLY A 118 -6.11 6.38 -3.82
CA GLY A 118 -5.99 6.85 -5.18
C GLY A 118 -7.01 6.22 -6.13
N THR A 119 -7.10 6.79 -7.32
CA THR A 119 -7.95 6.30 -8.40
C THR A 119 -7.15 6.18 -9.68
N ILE A 120 -7.30 5.05 -10.36
CA ILE A 120 -6.77 4.80 -11.70
C ILE A 120 -7.95 4.68 -12.64
N VAL A 121 -7.95 5.49 -13.71
CA VAL A 121 -8.95 5.42 -14.77
C VAL A 121 -8.29 4.88 -16.03
N VAL A 122 -8.70 3.70 -16.46
CA VAL A 122 -8.24 3.05 -17.69
C VAL A 122 -9.32 3.22 -18.74
N LYS A 123 -8.99 3.87 -19.85
CA LYS A 123 -9.92 4.10 -20.98
C LYS A 123 -9.60 3.16 -22.14
N GLN A 124 -10.60 2.75 -22.90
CA GLN A 124 -10.38 2.16 -24.22
C GLN A 124 -9.90 3.27 -25.15
N CYS A 125 -8.87 2.97 -25.92
CA CYS A 125 -8.46 3.76 -27.06
C CYS A 125 -9.12 3.20 -28.31
#